data_AF-A0A7C1HKY1-F1
#
_entry.id   AF-A0A7C1HKY1-F1
#
_cell.length_a   1.000
_cell.length_b   1.000
_cell.length_c   1.000
_cell.angle_alpha   90.00
_cell.angle_beta   90.00
_cell.angle_gamma   90.00
#
_symmetry.space_group_name_H-M   'P 1'
#
loop_
_entity.id
_entity.type
_entity.pdbx_description
1 polymer ?
#
loop_
_entity_poly.entity_id
_entity_poly.type
_entity_poly.pdbx_seq_one_letter_code
_entity_poly.pdbx_strand_id
1 'polypeptide(L)' 'MSTPQPITNVKAKLLGENGNAYYILGKVCQALRDAGYDKAFIDDYITQATSGDYDTLLQTTMAFVKVE' A
#
# COMPACT_ATOMS: atom_id res chain seq x y z
N MET A 1 -20.72 -3.89 -9.86
CA MET A 1 -20.17 -4.58 -8.68
C MET A 1 -19.29 -3.56 -7.98
N SER A 2 -19.58 -3.21 -6.73
CA SER A 2 -18.81 -2.20 -5.99
C SER A 2 -17.41 -2.76 -5.70
N THR A 3 -16.35 -2.09 -6.17
CA THR A 3 -14.99 -2.42 -5.75
C THR A 3 -14.87 -2.34 -4.23
N PRO A 4 -14.26 -3.32 -3.56
CA PRO A 4 -14.05 -3.25 -2.12
C PRO A 4 -13.27 -1.97 -1.78
N GLN A 5 -13.70 -1.28 -0.73
CA GLN A 5 -12.98 -0.11 -0.24
C GLN A 5 -11.70 -0.54 0.47
N PRO A 6 -10.59 0.20 0.32
CA PRO A 6 -9.37 -0.09 1.07
C PRO A 6 -9.59 0.04 2.58
N ILE A 7 -8.77 -0.66 3.36
CA ILE A 7 -8.77 -0.64 4.83
C ILE A 7 -8.61 0.78 5.37
N THR A 8 -7.89 1.64 4.64
CA THR A 8 -7.69 3.04 5.00
C THR A 8 -8.34 3.99 3.98
N ASN A 9 -8.53 5.25 4.37
CA ASN A 9 -8.89 6.34 3.47
C ASN A 9 -7.67 7.02 2.82
N VAL A 10 -6.47 6.47 3.02
CA VAL A 10 -5.21 7.01 2.49
C VAL A 10 -5.15 6.79 0.99
N LYS A 11 -4.65 7.80 0.27
CA LYS A 11 -4.42 7.73 -1.17
C LYS A 11 -2.93 7.67 -1.45
N ALA A 12 -2.53 6.72 -2.30
CA ALA A 12 -1.16 6.57 -2.75
C ALA A 12 -1.10 6.76 -4.27
N LYS A 13 -0.36 7.79 -4.69
CA LYS A 13 -0.13 8.05 -6.12
C LYS A 13 0.95 7.11 -6.64
N LEU A 14 0.52 6.06 -7.36
CA LEU A 14 1.41 5.03 -7.91
C LEU A 14 1.27 4.91 -9.43
N LEU A 15 0.21 5.48 -10.03
CA LEU A 15 0.04 5.48 -11.49
C LEU A 15 1.05 6.44 -12.16
N GLY A 16 1.71 5.95 -13.21
CA GLY A 16 2.73 6.68 -13.94
C GLY A 16 4.12 6.64 -13.29
N GLU A 17 4.26 5.97 -12.16
CA GLU A 17 5.53 5.75 -11.48
C GLU A 17 6.21 4.47 -12.01
N ASN A 18 7.53 4.40 -11.87
CA ASN A 18 8.30 3.20 -12.21
C ASN A 18 7.77 2.04 -11.33
N GLY A 19 7.30 0.94 -11.94
CA GLY A 19 6.70 -0.23 -11.28
C GLY A 19 7.68 -1.04 -10.42
N ASN A 20 8.61 -0.36 -9.75
CA ASN A 20 9.58 -0.93 -8.86
C ASN A 20 8.90 -1.23 -7.51
N ALA A 21 8.97 -2.50 -7.09
CA ALA A 21 8.38 -2.98 -5.86
C ALA A 21 8.78 -2.17 -4.62
N TYR A 22 10.08 -1.83 -4.49
CA TYR A 22 10.60 -1.08 -3.35
C TYR A 22 10.07 0.36 -3.34
N TYR A 23 9.88 0.95 -4.52
CA TYR A 23 9.34 2.29 -4.63
C TYR A 23 7.88 2.34 -4.17
N ILE A 24 7.06 1.39 -4.62
CA ILE A 24 5.67 1.24 -4.19
C ILE A 24 5.60 1.07 -2.68
N LEU A 25 6.37 0.12 -2.13
CA LEU A 25 6.39 -0.16 -0.70
C LEU A 25 6.75 1.09 0.12
N GLY A 26 7.81 1.80 -0.27
CA GLY A 26 8.25 3.02 0.40
C GLY A 26 7.21 4.14 0.34
N LYS A 27 6.60 4.36 -0.82
CA LYS A 27 5.55 5.36 -1.02
C LYS A 27 4.32 5.13 -0.15
N VAL A 28 3.84 3.88 -0.09
CA VAL A 28 2.67 3.52 0.71
C VAL A 28 2.97 3.66 2.20
N CYS A 29 4.13 3.17 2.64
CA CYS A 29 4.56 3.33 4.04
C CYS A 29 4.64 4.81 4.45
N GLN A 30 5.15 5.68 3.56
CA GLN A 30 5.20 7.11 3.82
C GLN A 30 3.79 7.70 3.95
N ALA A 31 2.90 7.38 3.01
CA ALA A 31 1.52 7.88 3.02
C ALA A 31 0.74 7.46 4.28
N LEU A 32 0.95 6.21 4.75
CA LEU A 32 0.36 5.73 6.00
C LEU A 32 0.91 6.47 7.23
N ARG A 33 2.22 6.75 7.27
CA ARG A 33 2.83 7.56 8.35
C ARG A 33 2.28 8.98 8.37
N ASP A 34 2.19 9.61 7.21
CA ASP A 34 1.69 10.99 7.06
C ASP A 34 0.23 11.11 7.48
N ALA A 35 -0.55 10.03 7.31
CA ALA A 35 -1.93 9.93 7.78
C ALA A 35 -2.06 9.60 9.28
N GLY A 36 -0.96 9.39 10.00
CA GLY A 36 -0.95 9.18 11.45
C GLY A 36 -1.14 7.73 11.89
N TYR A 37 -1.03 6.75 10.99
CA TYR A 37 -1.05 5.34 11.37
C TYR A 37 0.19 4.97 12.18
N ASP A 38 0.01 4.11 13.16
CA ASP A 38 1.09 3.68 14.03
C ASP A 38 2.06 2.71 13.33
N LYS A 39 3.20 2.49 13.99
CA LYS A 39 4.24 1.59 13.46
C LYS A 39 3.73 0.16 13.30
N ALA A 40 2.88 -0.33 14.20
CA ALA A 40 2.41 -1.71 14.16
C ALA A 40 1.54 -1.97 12.92
N PHE A 41 0.66 -1.02 12.57
CA PHE A 41 -0.16 -1.08 11.37
C PHE A 41 0.69 -1.05 10.10
N ILE A 42 1.72 -0.22 10.07
CA ILE A 42 2.64 -0.14 8.93
C ILE A 42 3.49 -1.41 8.80
N ASP A 43 3.95 -1.97 9.93
CA ASP A 43 4.70 -3.23 9.94
C ASP A 43 3.84 -4.41 9.45
N ASP A 44 2.55 -4.43 9.78
CA ASP A 44 1.59 -5.42 9.26
C ASP A 44 1.42 -5.30 7.74
N TYR A 45 1.24 -4.08 7.22
CA TYR A 45 1.25 -3.83 5.79
C TYR A 45 2.52 -4.35 5.12
N ILE A 46 3.70 -4.00 5.66
CA ILE A 46 4.99 -4.43 5.10
C ILE A 46 5.06 -5.95 5.07
N THR A 47 4.74 -6.60 6.18
CA THR A 47 4.80 -8.06 6.32
C THR A 47 3.94 -8.76 5.26
N GLN A 48 2.71 -8.29 5.06
CA GLN A 48 1.80 -8.84 4.05
C GLN A 48 2.29 -8.55 2.63
N ALA A 49 2.72 -7.31 2.36
CA ALA A 49 3.15 -6.87 1.04
C ALA A 49 4.45 -7.55 0.57
N THR A 50 5.30 -8.01 1.50
CA THR A 50 6.54 -8.74 1.20
C THR A 50 6.42 -10.26 1.36
N SER A 51 5.22 -10.79 1.59
CA SER A 51 5.01 -12.23 1.83
C SER A 51 5.08 -13.09 0.57
N GLY A 52 5.05 -12.47 -0.62
CA GLY A 52 5.03 -13.16 -1.90
C GLY A 52 5.79 -12.40 -2.98
N ASP A 53 5.22 -12.40 -4.19
CA ASP A 53 5.80 -11.78 -5.38
C ASP A 53 5.24 -10.37 -5.64
N TYR A 54 5.48 -9.85 -6.84
CA TYR A 54 5.03 -8.53 -7.23
C TYR A 54 3.50 -8.39 -7.24
N ASP A 55 2.77 -9.44 -7.62
CA ASP A 55 1.30 -9.44 -7.62
C ASP A 55 0.78 -9.37 -6.18
N THR A 56 1.44 -10.09 -5.27
CA THR A 56 1.14 -10.02 -3.83
C THR A 56 1.30 -8.59 -3.29
N LEU A 57 2.40 -7.91 -3.64
CA LEU A 57 2.62 -6.51 -3.29
C LEU A 57 1.49 -5.60 -3.80
N LEU A 58 1.08 -5.75 -5.06
CA LEU A 58 0.04 -4.92 -5.65
C LEU A 58 -1.32 -5.17 -4.99
N GLN A 59 -1.70 -6.44 -4.78
CA GLN A 59 -2.95 -6.81 -4.13
C GLN A 59 -3.03 -6.27 -2.70
N THR A 60 -1.99 -6.47 -1.90
CA THR A 60 -1.93 -5.93 -0.54
C THR A 60 -1.96 -4.40 -0.55
N THR A 61 -1.25 -3.76 -1.46
CA THR A 61 -1.27 -2.29 -1.59
C THR A 61 -2.67 -1.77 -1.88
N MET A 62 -3.39 -2.38 -2.83
CA MET A 62 -4.77 -1.98 -3.17
C MET A 62 -5.77 -2.30 -2.05
N ALA A 63 -5.47 -3.29 -1.20
CA ALA A 63 -6.28 -3.59 -0.02
C ALA A 63 -6.10 -2.56 1.09
N PHE A 64 -4.88 -2.03 1.28
CA PHE A 64 -4.59 -1.09 2.36
C PHE A 64 -4.90 0.35 2.01
N VAL A 65 -4.60 0.79 0.78
CA VAL A 65 -4.73 2.20 0.36
C VAL A 65 -5.46 2.33 -0.97
N LYS A 66 -6.02 3.52 -1.22
CA LYS A 66 -6.58 3.86 -2.53
C LYS A 66 -5.44 4.24 -3.48
N VAL A 67 -5.25 3.45 -4.52
CA VAL A 67 -4.27 3.74 -5.58
C VAL A 67 -4.84 4.77 -6.55
N GLU A 68 -4.08 5.82 -6.85
CA GLU A 68 -4.37 6.83 -7.88
C GLU A 68 -3.12 7.27 -8.67
#